data_AF-A0A8T4XP36-F1
#
_entry.id   AF-A0A8T4XP36-F1
#
_cell.length_a   1.000
_cell.length_b   1.000
_cell.length_c   1.000
_cell.angle_alpha   90.00
_cell.angle_beta   90.00
_cell.angle_gamma   90.00
#
_symmetry.space_group_name_H-M   'P 1'
#
loop_
_entity.id
_entity.type
_entity.pdbx_description
1 polymer ?
#
loop_
_entity_poly.entity_id
_entity_poly.type
_entity_poly.pdbx_seq_one_letter_code
_entity_poly.pdbx_strand_id
1 'polypeptide(L)'
;MIPMAFSRYGFTAIGILLISLGLSALLYASGIITNLWLLFSLNAAAIGAWTIVYGLGYKEAERSFYSGWGAFLILMAISFTAFGILSNFIYAFALLAIGIGILILLAVYKRR
;
A
#
# COMPACT_ATOMS: atom_id res chain seq x y z
N MET A 1 16.18 -20.15 13.70
CA MET A 1 16.11 -20.09 12.22
C MET A 1 15.21 -18.95 11.83
N ILE A 2 15.75 -17.85 11.29
CA ILE A 2 14.92 -16.78 10.74
C ILE A 2 14.34 -17.33 9.44
N PRO A 3 13.01 -17.43 9.29
CA PRO A 3 12.41 -18.03 8.11
C PRO A 3 12.84 -17.24 6.87
N MET A 4 13.54 -17.90 5.93
CA MET A 4 14.08 -17.32 4.69
C MET A 4 13.02 -16.63 3.80
N ALA A 5 11.72 -16.80 4.10
CA ALA A 5 10.64 -16.09 3.41
C ALA A 5 10.63 -14.57 3.70
N PHE A 6 11.11 -14.13 4.86
CA PHE A 6 11.21 -12.70 5.19
C PHE A 6 12.27 -11.97 4.33
N SER A 7 13.29 -12.69 3.83
CA SER A 7 14.44 -12.05 3.17
C SER A 7 14.24 -11.73 1.68
N ARG A 8 13.22 -12.26 1.00
CA ARG A 8 12.96 -11.86 -0.41
C ARG A 8 11.91 -10.77 -0.52
N TYR A 9 10.74 -10.94 0.12
CA TYR A 9 9.68 -9.94 0.09
C TYR A 9 10.14 -8.60 0.69
N GLY A 10 10.71 -8.65 1.90
CA GLY A 10 11.09 -7.47 2.66
C GLY A 10 12.15 -6.64 1.96
N PHE A 11 13.19 -7.28 1.40
CA PHE A 11 14.25 -6.57 0.69
C PHE A 11 13.74 -5.88 -0.58
N THR A 12 12.90 -6.54 -1.38
CA THR A 12 12.32 -5.91 -2.57
C THR A 12 11.36 -4.78 -2.18
N ALA A 13 10.54 -4.97 -1.14
CA ALA A 13 9.64 -3.93 -0.64
C ALA A 13 10.41 -2.69 -0.14
N ILE A 14 11.52 -2.88 0.58
CA ILE A 14 12.42 -1.79 1.00
C ILE A 14 13.03 -1.10 -0.22
N GLY A 15 13.51 -1.85 -1.21
CA GLY A 15 14.04 -1.27 -2.45
C GLY A 15 13.02 -0.40 -3.17
N ILE A 16 11.78 -0.87 -3.31
CA ILE A 16 10.68 -0.12 -3.90
C ILE A 16 10.37 1.13 -3.08
N LEU A 17 10.31 1.01 -1.75
CA LEU A 17 10.09 2.15 -0.87
C LEU A 17 11.19 3.20 -0.99
N LEU A 18 12.47 2.80 -1.06
CA LEU A 18 13.58 3.74 -1.22
C LEU A 18 13.52 4.46 -2.56
N ILE A 19 13.19 3.74 -3.65
CA ILE A 19 13.00 4.33 -4.97
C ILE A 19 11.82 5.32 -4.95
N SER A 20 10.68 4.93 -4.38
CA SER A 20 9.49 5.80 -4.31
C SER A 20 9.70 7.01 -3.40
N LEU A 21 10.47 6.86 -2.31
CA LEU A 21 10.87 7.97 -1.44
C LEU A 21 11.81 8.93 -2.15
N GLY A 22 12.81 8.41 -2.88
CA GLY A 22 13.71 9.23 -3.70
C GLY A 22 12.95 10.03 -4.75
N LEU A 23 12.02 9.39 -5.46
CA LEU A 23 11.13 10.06 -6.41
C LEU A 23 10.26 11.11 -5.72
N SER A 24 9.70 10.79 -4.55
CA SER A 24 8.89 11.73 -3.76
C SER A 24 9.69 12.96 -3.34
N ALA A 25 10.94 12.77 -2.91
CA ALA A 25 11.83 13.87 -2.54
C ALA A 25 12.16 14.76 -3.75
N LEU A 26 12.41 14.17 -4.92
CA LEU A 26 12.63 14.93 -6.17
C LEU A 26 11.38 15.73 -6.59
N LEU A 27 10.20 15.12 -6.51
CA LEU A 27 8.92 15.77 -6.82
C LEU A 27 8.60 16.93 -5.87
N TYR A 28 8.95 16.78 -4.59
CA TYR A 28 8.82 17.85 -3.60
C TYR A 28 9.82 18.97 -3.82
N ALA A 29 11.11 18.65 -4.00
CA ALA A 29 12.18 19.62 -4.19
C ALA A 29 12.02 20.45 -5.47
N SER A 30 11.47 19.83 -6.53
CA SER A 30 11.15 20.51 -7.79
C SER A 30 9.89 21.39 -7.72
N GLY A 31 9.13 21.31 -6.63
CA GLY A 31 7.87 22.04 -6.47
C GLY A 31 6.70 21.48 -7.30
N ILE A 32 6.88 20.37 -8.02
CA ILE A 32 5.83 19.74 -8.83
C ILE A 32 4.70 19.22 -7.94
N ILE A 33 5.05 18.58 -6.82
CA ILE A 33 4.09 18.11 -5.82
C ILE A 33 4.54 18.59 -4.44
N THR A 34 3.84 19.58 -3.90
CA THR A 34 4.10 20.11 -2.54
C THR A 34 3.21 19.47 -1.48
N ASN A 35 2.16 18.75 -1.87
CA ASN A 35 1.25 18.10 -0.94
C ASN A 35 1.86 16.78 -0.42
N LEU A 36 2.25 16.77 0.85
CA LEU A 36 2.82 15.60 1.53
C LEU A 36 1.89 14.37 1.54
N TRP A 37 0.56 14.56 1.54
CA TRP A 37 -0.40 13.46 1.49
C TRP A 37 -0.37 12.75 0.14
N LEU A 38 -0.18 13.48 -0.96
CA LEU A 38 -0.02 12.90 -2.30
C LEU A 38 1.28 12.11 -2.42
N LEU A 39 2.37 12.63 -1.85
CA LEU A 39 3.65 11.94 -1.82
C LEU A 39 3.57 10.67 -0.96
N PHE A 40 2.95 10.72 0.21
CA PHE A 40 2.70 9.52 1.02
C PHE A 40 1.86 8.48 0.26
N SER A 41 0.81 8.94 -0.43
CA SER A 41 -0.06 8.07 -1.24
C SER A 41 0.73 7.33 -2.33
N LEU A 42 1.66 8.01 -3.00
CA LEU A 42 2.54 7.38 -3.99
C LEU A 42 3.34 6.21 -3.38
N ASN A 43 3.93 6.41 -2.20
CA ASN A 43 4.70 5.38 -1.51
C ASN A 43 3.83 4.20 -1.06
N ALA A 44 2.67 4.49 -0.47
CA ALA A 44 1.72 3.47 -0.05
C ALA A 44 1.20 2.65 -1.24
N ALA A 45 0.90 3.29 -2.37
CA ALA A 45 0.46 2.63 -3.59
C ALA A 45 1.57 1.74 -4.19
N ALA A 46 2.82 2.22 -4.21
CA ALA A 46 3.96 1.46 -4.73
C ALA A 46 4.20 0.17 -3.93
N ILE A 47 4.18 0.25 -2.59
CA ILE A 47 4.29 -0.93 -1.74
C ILE A 47 3.07 -1.83 -1.93
N GLY A 48 1.86 -1.26 -1.93
CA GLY A 48 0.62 -2.03 -2.12
C GLY A 48 0.61 -2.83 -3.41
N ALA A 49 1.03 -2.23 -4.52
CA ALA A 49 1.17 -2.89 -5.81
C ALA A 49 2.17 -4.05 -5.74
N TRP A 50 3.35 -3.85 -5.12
CA TRP A 50 4.31 -4.92 -4.90
C TRP A 50 3.76 -6.05 -4.05
N THR A 51 3.03 -5.75 -2.98
CA THR A 51 2.40 -6.77 -2.13
C THR A 51 1.43 -7.63 -2.94
N ILE A 52 0.64 -7.03 -3.84
CA ILE A 52 -0.23 -7.79 -4.76
C ILE A 52 0.60 -8.66 -5.71
N VAL A 53 1.58 -8.08 -6.40
CA VAL A 53 2.43 -8.80 -7.36
C VAL A 53 3.16 -9.96 -6.69
N TYR A 54 3.67 -9.77 -5.48
CA TYR A 54 4.33 -10.82 -4.70
C TYR A 54 3.37 -11.96 -4.38
N GLY A 55 2.16 -11.64 -3.92
CA GLY A 55 1.12 -12.62 -3.64
C GLY A 55 0.69 -13.43 -4.86
N LEU A 56 0.58 -12.77 -6.02
CA LEU A 56 0.16 -13.41 -7.27
C LEU A 56 1.28 -14.23 -7.92
N GLY A 57 2.51 -13.72 -7.93
CA GLY A 57 3.61 -14.32 -8.71
C GLY A 57 4.55 -15.23 -7.93
N TYR A 58 4.62 -15.10 -6.60
CA TYR A 58 5.67 -15.76 -5.81
C TYR A 58 5.15 -16.55 -4.59
N LYS A 59 3.89 -16.33 -4.18
CA LYS A 59 3.30 -16.92 -2.98
C LYS A 59 1.83 -17.30 -3.18
N GLU A 60 1.55 -18.14 -4.17
CA GLU A 60 0.17 -18.52 -4.53
C GLU A 60 -0.65 -19.09 -3.35
N ALA A 61 -0.04 -19.90 -2.48
CA ALA A 61 -0.70 -20.45 -1.30
C ALA A 61 -1.14 -19.38 -0.28
N GLU A 62 -0.50 -18.22 -0.29
CA GLU A 62 -0.80 -17.07 0.59
C GLU A 62 -1.38 -15.90 -0.22
N ARG A 63 -1.81 -16.13 -1.47
CA ARG A 63 -2.28 -15.10 -2.40
C ARG A 63 -3.32 -14.18 -1.77
N SER A 64 -4.35 -14.74 -1.14
CA SER A 64 -5.42 -13.95 -0.52
C SER A 64 -4.90 -13.00 0.57
N PHE A 65 -3.91 -13.43 1.35
CA PHE A 65 -3.30 -12.60 2.37
C PHE A 65 -2.54 -11.42 1.75
N TYR A 66 -1.66 -11.67 0.79
CA TYR A 66 -0.86 -10.64 0.14
C TYR A 66 -1.69 -9.70 -0.75
N SER A 67 -2.61 -10.24 -1.56
CA SER A 67 -3.52 -9.42 -2.37
C SER A 67 -4.42 -8.55 -1.49
N GLY A 68 -4.85 -9.07 -0.34
CA GLY A 68 -5.63 -8.36 0.64
C GLY A 68 -4.91 -7.18 1.30
N TRP A 69 -3.70 -7.41 1.79
CA TRP A 69 -2.85 -6.36 2.33
C TRP A 69 -2.48 -5.32 1.28
N GLY A 70 -2.17 -5.76 0.06
CA GLY A 70 -1.88 -4.85 -1.04
C GLY A 70 -3.08 -3.99 -1.44
N ALA A 71 -4.28 -4.58 -1.51
CA ALA A 71 -5.52 -3.84 -1.76
C ALA A 71 -5.82 -2.81 -0.66
N PHE A 72 -5.58 -3.16 0.61
CA PHE A 72 -5.70 -2.22 1.72
C PHE A 72 -4.74 -1.04 1.57
N LEU A 73 -3.47 -1.29 1.25
CA LEU A 73 -2.48 -0.22 1.06
C LEU A 73 -2.85 0.71 -0.11
N ILE A 74 -3.40 0.16 -1.20
CA ILE A 74 -3.89 0.95 -2.33
C ILE A 74 -5.11 1.78 -1.91
N LEU A 75 -6.08 1.22 -1.19
CA LEU A 75 -7.24 1.98 -0.70
C LEU A 75 -6.84 3.08 0.28
N MET A 76 -5.85 2.82 1.13
CA MET A 76 -5.26 3.82 2.00
C MET A 76 -4.62 4.95 1.17
N ALA A 77 -3.85 4.63 0.13
CA ALA A 77 -3.28 5.61 -0.80
C ALA A 77 -4.37 6.45 -1.50
N ILE A 78 -5.44 5.81 -1.99
CA ILE A 78 -6.57 6.50 -2.63
C ILE A 78 -7.28 7.41 -1.61
N SER A 79 -7.44 6.96 -0.36
CA SER A 79 -8.02 7.77 0.72
C SER A 79 -7.23 9.05 0.98
N PHE A 80 -5.89 8.94 1.12
CA PHE A 80 -5.03 10.10 1.30
C PHE A 80 -4.99 11.02 0.07
N THR A 81 -5.09 10.44 -1.12
CA THR A 81 -5.21 11.21 -2.38
C THR A 81 -6.53 11.98 -2.44
N ALA A 82 -7.65 11.32 -2.13
CA ALA A 82 -8.98 11.93 -2.09
C ALA A 82 -9.03 13.05 -1.05
N PHE A 83 -8.45 12.83 0.14
CA PHE A 83 -8.32 13.89 1.15
C PHE A 83 -7.48 15.06 0.64
N GLY A 84 -6.32 14.78 0.04
CA GLY A 84 -5.39 15.80 -0.44
C GLY A 84 -5.91 16.64 -1.62
N ILE A 85 -6.79 16.09 -2.46
CA ILE A 85 -7.35 16.77 -3.65
C ILE A 85 -8.71 17.40 -3.34
N LEU A 86 -9.64 16.62 -2.79
CA LEU A 86 -11.02 17.04 -2.60
C LEU A 86 -11.22 17.82 -1.29
N SER A 87 -10.23 17.81 -0.39
CA SER A 87 -10.33 18.35 0.98
C SER A 87 -11.56 17.83 1.73
N ASN A 88 -12.07 16.65 1.33
CA ASN A 88 -13.31 16.09 1.84
C ASN A 88 -13.00 14.83 2.67
N PHE A 89 -13.12 14.98 3.99
CA PHE A 89 -12.85 13.94 4.95
C PHE A 89 -13.79 12.73 4.81
N ILE A 90 -15.04 12.93 4.38
CA ILE A 90 -16.04 11.86 4.31
C ILE A 90 -15.63 10.79 3.29
N TYR A 91 -15.17 11.21 2.11
CA TYR A 91 -14.74 10.27 1.06
C TYR A 91 -13.49 9.49 1.47
N ALA A 92 -12.50 10.17 2.08
CA ALA A 92 -11.30 9.54 2.59
C ALA A 92 -11.64 8.49 3.67
N PHE A 93 -12.47 8.86 4.64
CA PHE A 93 -12.90 7.96 5.70
C PHE A 93 -13.69 6.76 5.17
N ALA A 94 -14.60 6.97 4.20
CA ALA A 94 -15.34 5.88 3.57
C ALA A 94 -14.43 4.87 2.87
N LEU A 95 -13.41 5.34 2.14
CA LEU A 95 -12.43 4.47 1.47
C LEU A 95 -11.58 3.68 2.46
N LEU A 96 -11.15 4.30 3.56
CA LEU A 96 -10.46 3.62 4.66
C LEU A 96 -11.33 2.55 5.31
N ALA A 97 -12.61 2.87 5.56
CA ALA A 97 -13.56 1.92 6.13
C ALA A 97 -13.77 0.69 5.23
N ILE A 98 -13.85 0.88 3.91
CA ILE A 98 -13.89 -0.22 2.93
C ILE A 98 -12.60 -1.07 3.03
N GLY A 99 -11.43 -0.43 3.11
CA GLY A 99 -10.16 -1.13 3.29
C GLY A 99 -10.11 -1.97 4.56
N ILE A 100 -10.56 -1.42 5.69
CA ILE A 100 -10.66 -2.16 6.96
C ILE A 100 -11.63 -3.34 6.83
N GLY A 101 -12.77 -3.15 6.14
CA GLY A 101 -13.71 -4.22 5.84
C GLY A 101 -13.06 -5.39 5.09
N ILE A 102 -12.21 -5.11 4.10
CA ILE A 102 -11.44 -6.13 3.38
C ILE A 102 -10.51 -6.90 4.33
N LEU A 103 -9.77 -6.20 5.20
CA LEU A 103 -8.89 -6.85 6.17
C LEU A 103 -9.65 -7.74 7.16
N ILE A 104 -10.83 -7.29 7.61
CA ILE A 104 -11.70 -8.09 8.49
C ILE A 104 -12.17 -9.35 7.77
N LEU A 105 -12.67 -9.23 6.53
CA LEU A 105 -13.13 -10.38 5.74
C LEU A 105 -12.00 -11.39 5.51
N LEU A 106 -10.79 -10.93 5.24
CA LEU A 106 -9.61 -11.79 5.10
C LEU A 106 -9.24 -12.49 6.39
N ALA A 107 -9.29 -11.78 7.52
CA ALA A 107 -9.00 -12.36 8.84
C ALA A 107 -10.03 -13.44 9.22
N VAL A 108 -11.31 -13.23 8.88
CA VAL A 108 -12.37 -14.21 9.08
C VAL A 108 -12.18 -15.42 8.16
N TYR A 109 -11.88 -15.19 6.88
CA TYR A 109 -11.70 -16.27 5.90
C TYR A 109 -10.52 -17.18 6.26
N LYS A 110 -9.40 -16.61 6.72
CA LYS A 110 -8.19 -17.38 7.10
C LYS A 110 -8.36 -18.22 8.37
N ARG A 111 -9.38 -17.95 9.21
CA ARG A 111 -9.67 -18.74 10.41
C ARG A 111 -10.48 -20.01 10.13
N ARG A 112 -11.09 -20.12 8.95
CA ARG A 112 -11.85 -21.29 8.51
C ARG A 112 -10.97 -22.21 7.68
#